data_AF-A0A1E5H929-F1
#
_entry.id   AF-A0A1E5H929-F1
#
_cell.length_a   1.000
_cell.length_b   1.000
_cell.length_c   1.000
_cell.angle_alpha   90.00
_cell.angle_beta   90.00
_cell.angle_gamma   90.00
#
_symmetry.space_group_name_H-M   'P 1'
#
loop_
_entity.id
_entity.type
_entity.pdbx_description
1 polymer ?
#
loop_
_entity_poly.entity_id
_entity_poly.type
_entity_poly.pdbx_seq_one_letter_code
_entity_poly.pdbx_strand_id
1 'polypeptide(L)'
;MSLKGLTQFSMWNWQKFSEGKTYLVTNVLPWVDFETKKNLGTKIEVVILEDNTIYASKKDGTTFNNKFEKLTIKIKENVDVPLNSKVTFEGVVAKVYSEFQNQLSIVAEKVTVLSKLKE
;
A
#
# COMPACT_ATOMS: atom_id res chain seq x y z
N MET A 1 -4.38 -12.91 -0.81
CA MET A 1 -4.82 -12.34 0.48
C MET A 1 -5.55 -11.04 0.17
N SER A 2 -6.62 -10.74 0.91
CA SER A 2 -7.53 -9.64 0.64
C SER A 2 -7.63 -8.71 1.85
N LEU A 3 -7.34 -7.42 1.65
CA LEU A 3 -7.43 -6.41 2.70
C LEU A 3 -8.87 -6.33 3.24
N LYS A 4 -9.00 -6.15 4.56
CA LYS A 4 -10.30 -6.11 5.22
C LYS A 4 -10.76 -4.66 5.42
N GLY A 5 -12.07 -4.44 5.33
CA GLY A 5 -12.70 -3.15 5.61
C GLY A 5 -12.60 -2.10 4.49
N LEU A 6 -12.18 -2.47 3.29
CA LEU A 6 -12.05 -1.54 2.15
C LEU A 6 -13.36 -0.82 1.82
N THR A 7 -14.50 -1.50 1.97
CA THR A 7 -15.83 -0.98 1.66
C THR A 7 -16.29 0.14 2.62
N GLN A 8 -15.62 0.33 3.76
CA GLN A 8 -15.92 1.41 4.70
C GLN A 8 -15.33 2.75 4.24
N PHE A 9 -14.40 2.74 3.28
CA PHE A 9 -13.87 3.94 2.67
C PHE A 9 -14.76 4.31 1.46
N SER A 10 -15.93 4.94 1.72
CA SER A 10 -16.94 5.30 0.69
C SER A 10 -16.41 6.13 -0.49
N MET A 11 -15.27 6.81 -0.31
CA MET A 11 -14.37 7.24 -1.36
C MET A 11 -12.99 6.78 -0.90
N TRP A 12 -12.25 6.06 -1.75
CA TRP A 12 -10.93 5.55 -1.36
C TRP A 12 -9.99 6.72 -1.03
N ASN A 13 -9.85 7.01 0.27
CA ASN A 13 -9.03 8.09 0.76
C ASN A 13 -7.75 7.49 1.33
N TRP A 14 -6.71 7.47 0.49
CA TRP A 14 -5.40 6.97 0.88
C TRP A 14 -4.87 7.63 2.14
N GLN A 15 -5.06 8.95 2.28
CA GLN A 15 -4.55 9.68 3.43
C GLN A 15 -5.16 9.16 4.73
N LYS A 16 -6.49 8.98 4.78
CA LYS A 16 -7.17 8.37 5.93
C LYS A 16 -6.79 6.90 6.15
N PHE A 17 -6.56 6.16 5.08
CA PHE A 17 -6.13 4.76 5.20
C PHE A 17 -4.70 4.65 5.72
N SER A 18 -3.80 5.50 5.24
CA SER A 18 -2.38 5.53 5.60
C SER A 18 -2.12 6.19 6.94
N GLU A 19 -3.08 6.95 7.47
CA GLU A 19 -2.97 7.60 8.77
C GLU A 19 -2.82 6.55 9.89
N GLY A 20 -1.73 6.67 10.65
CA GLY A 20 -1.39 5.72 11.71
C GLY A 20 -0.85 4.36 11.23
N LYS A 21 -0.52 4.23 9.93
CA LYS A 21 0.14 3.04 9.38
C LYS A 21 1.61 3.27 9.10
N THR A 22 2.42 2.26 9.40
CA THR A 22 3.84 2.20 9.03
C THR A 22 4.03 1.15 7.94
N TYR A 23 4.65 1.51 6.82
CA TYR A 23 4.95 0.58 5.74
C TYR A 23 6.43 0.23 5.72
N LEU A 24 6.74 -1.06 5.63
CA LEU A 24 8.10 -1.56 5.50
C LEU A 24 8.33 -2.13 4.11
N VAL A 25 9.38 -1.70 3.43
CA VAL A 25 9.73 -2.21 2.09
C VAL A 25 10.23 -3.64 2.20
N THR A 26 9.56 -4.53 1.47
CA THR A 26 9.90 -5.95 1.38
C THR A 26 10.48 -6.33 0.03
N ASN A 27 10.13 -5.59 -1.03
CA ASN A 27 10.62 -5.85 -2.37
C ASN A 27 10.55 -4.59 -3.24
N VAL A 28 11.45 -4.49 -4.22
CA VAL A 28 11.48 -3.43 -5.23
C VAL A 28 11.70 -4.08 -6.57
N LEU A 29 10.74 -3.90 -7.49
CA LEU A 29 10.72 -4.55 -8.80
C LEU A 29 10.46 -3.49 -9.89
N PRO A 30 10.94 -3.67 -11.12
CA PRO A 30 10.55 -2.80 -12.22
C PRO A 30 9.05 -2.94 -12.51
N TRP A 31 8.36 -1.81 -12.64
CA TRP A 31 6.99 -1.79 -13.12
C TRP A 31 7.01 -1.73 -14.64
N VAL A 32 6.81 -2.87 -15.28
CA VAL A 32 6.85 -2.99 -16.74
C VAL A 32 5.43 -3.11 -17.29
N ASP A 33 5.17 -2.44 -18.41
CA ASP A 33 3.96 -2.62 -19.19
C ASP A 33 3.89 -4.04 -19.76
N PHE A 34 2.73 -4.69 -19.63
CA PHE A 34 2.60 -6.10 -20.00
C PHE A 34 2.73 -6.33 -21.50
N GLU A 35 2.12 -5.45 -22.30
CA GLU A 35 2.02 -5.54 -23.76
C GLU A 35 3.29 -5.03 -24.45
N THR A 36 3.75 -3.83 -24.07
CA THR A 36 4.86 -3.15 -24.76
C THR A 36 6.24 -3.47 -24.17
N LYS A 37 6.30 -4.15 -23.01
CA LYS A 37 7.53 -4.40 -22.23
C LYS A 37 8.28 -3.11 -21.85
N LYS A 38 7.65 -1.94 -21.97
CA LYS A 38 8.25 -0.66 -21.59
C LYS A 38 8.26 -0.53 -20.07
N ASN A 39 9.36 0.01 -19.55
CA ASN A 39 9.44 0.35 -18.15
C ASN A 39 8.55 1.57 -17.86
N LEU A 40 7.54 1.38 -17.01
CA LEU A 40 6.61 2.41 -16.55
C LEU A 40 7.04 3.04 -15.21
N GLY A 41 8.06 2.47 -14.55
CA GLY A 41 8.61 2.98 -13.28
C GLY A 41 8.95 1.85 -12.32
N THR A 42 8.74 2.07 -11.02
CA THR A 42 9.07 1.09 -9.98
C THR A 42 7.82 0.56 -9.27
N LYS A 43 7.74 -0.76 -9.09
CA LYS A 43 6.78 -1.46 -8.24
C LYS A 43 7.43 -1.74 -6.89
N ILE A 44 6.90 -1.15 -5.83
CA ILE A 44 7.37 -1.35 -4.45
C ILE A 44 6.36 -2.24 -3.72
N GLU A 45 6.83 -3.34 -3.14
CA GLU A 45 6.01 -4.19 -2.29
C GLU A 45 6.35 -3.88 -0.82
N VAL A 46 5.32 -3.48 -0.07
CA VAL A 46 5.45 -3.15 1.35
C VAL A 46 4.58 -4.04 2.20
N VAL A 47 4.96 -4.21 3.45
CA VAL A 47 4.12 -4.81 4.49
C VAL A 47 3.70 -3.73 5.49
N ILE A 48 2.46 -3.82 5.96
CA ILE A 48 1.96 -2.95 7.04
C ILE A 48 2.55 -3.44 8.36
N LEU A 49 3.55 -2.73 8.87
CA LEU A 49 4.25 -3.08 10.12
C LEU A 49 3.42 -2.70 11.35
N GLU A 50 2.74 -1.56 11.26
CA GLU A 50 1.84 -1.04 12.31
C GLU A 50 0.57 -0.55 11.62
N ASP A 51 -0.58 -0.82 12.25
CA ASP A 51 -1.88 -0.34 11.82
C ASP A 51 -2.67 0.11 13.05
N ASN A 52 -2.68 1.42 13.27
CA ASN A 52 -3.42 2.05 14.36
C ASN A 52 -4.79 2.58 13.89
N THR A 53 -5.26 2.16 12.71
CA THR A 53 -6.54 2.62 12.19
C THR A 53 -7.70 1.97 12.94
N ILE A 54 -8.63 2.81 13.38
CA ILE A 54 -9.86 2.37 14.03
C ILE A 54 -10.86 1.99 12.92
N TYR A 55 -10.92 0.70 12.60
CA TYR A 55 -11.94 0.18 11.69
C TYR A 55 -13.28 0.05 12.42
N ALA A 56 -14.40 0.30 11.73
CA ALA A 56 -15.70 0.05 12.32
C ALA A 56 -15.85 -1.46 12.56
N SER A 57 -16.07 -1.82 13.83
CA SER A 57 -16.30 -3.20 14.25
C SER A 57 -17.48 -3.78 13.48
N LYS A 58 -17.37 -5.05 13.06
CA LYS A 58 -18.56 -5.77 12.60
C LYS A 58 -19.57 -5.87 13.74
N LYS A 59 -20.86 -6.02 13.42
CA LYS A 59 -21.94 -6.27 14.40
C LYS A 59 -21.65 -7.46 15.34
N ASP A 60 -20.71 -8.32 14.96
CA ASP A 60 -20.25 -9.51 15.69
C ASP A 60 -19.11 -9.22 16.69
N GLY A 61 -18.69 -7.96 16.87
CA GLY A 61 -17.63 -7.57 17.82
C GLY A 61 -16.20 -7.85 17.33
N THR A 62 -16.03 -8.42 16.14
CA THR A 62 -14.71 -8.65 15.54
C THR A 62 -14.08 -7.35 15.03
N THR A 63 -12.86 -7.07 15.50
CA THR A 63 -12.02 -5.94 15.06
C THR A 63 -11.19 -6.34 13.84
N PHE A 64 -11.07 -5.44 12.87
CA PHE A 64 -10.14 -5.60 11.75
C PHE A 64 -8.79 -5.01 12.08
N ASN A 65 -7.73 -5.66 11.59
CA ASN A 65 -6.40 -5.10 11.59
C ASN A 65 -5.72 -5.58 10.29
N ASN A 66 -5.13 -4.66 9.53
CA ASN A 66 -4.41 -4.98 8.30
C ASN A 66 -2.89 -5.12 8.54
N LYS A 67 -2.43 -5.17 9.79
CA LYS A 67 -1.04 -5.48 10.14
C LYS A 67 -0.62 -6.81 9.50
N PHE A 68 0.59 -6.82 8.94
CA PHE A 68 1.19 -7.89 8.15
C PHE A 68 0.57 -8.13 6.77
N GLU A 69 -0.48 -7.40 6.39
CA GLU A 69 -0.93 -7.42 5.01
C GLU A 69 0.10 -6.75 4.10
N LYS A 70 0.22 -7.29 2.89
CA LYS A 70 1.11 -6.77 1.86
C LYS A 70 0.36 -5.86 0.91
N LEU A 71 1.00 -4.75 0.55
CA LEU A 71 0.53 -3.81 -0.45
C LEU A 71 1.56 -3.70 -1.57
N THR A 72 1.05 -3.54 -2.78
CA THR A 72 1.86 -3.18 -3.94
C THR A 72 1.56 -1.73 -4.30
N ILE A 73 2.59 -0.89 -4.31
CA ILE A 73 2.50 0.51 -4.72
C ILE A 73 3.35 0.69 -5.97
N LYS A 74 2.75 1.28 -7.01
CA LYS A 74 3.42 1.61 -8.26
C LYS A 74 3.84 3.07 -8.25
N ILE A 75 5.10 3.34 -8.56
CA ILE A 75 5.67 4.67 -8.73
C ILE A 75 5.92 4.87 -10.22
N LYS A 76 5.47 5.98 -10.80
CA LYS A 76 5.65 6.29 -12.24
C LYS A 76 7.10 6.64 -12.61
N GLU A 77 7.97 6.72 -11.62
CA GLU A 77 9.39 7.00 -11.76
C GLU A 77 10.22 5.80 -11.32
N ASN A 78 11.44 5.72 -11.84
CA ASN A 78 12.42 4.73 -11.41
C ASN A 78 13.07 5.19 -10.12
N VAL A 79 12.61 4.62 -9.01
CA VAL A 79 13.15 4.86 -7.67
C VAL A 79 13.85 3.61 -7.17
N ASP A 80 14.98 3.80 -6.51
CA ASP A 80 15.67 2.75 -5.76
C ASP A 80 15.45 3.00 -4.27
N VAL A 81 14.78 2.06 -3.62
CA VAL A 81 14.44 2.16 -2.20
C VAL A 81 15.04 0.97 -1.47
N PRO A 82 15.85 1.19 -0.41
CA PRO A 82 16.47 0.09 0.31
C PRO A 82 15.43 -0.80 0.96
N LEU A 83 15.64 -2.12 0.86
CA LEU A 83 14.85 -3.11 1.60
C LEU A 83 14.92 -2.83 3.11
N ASN A 84 13.88 -3.27 3.84
CA ASN A 84 13.73 -3.04 5.28
C ASN A 84 13.70 -1.55 5.68
N SER A 85 13.37 -0.66 4.75
CA SER A 85 13.16 0.75 5.05
C SER A 85 11.70 1.04 5.33
N LYS A 86 11.44 1.87 6.35
CA LYS A 86 10.13 2.47 6.59
C LYS A 86 9.89 3.58 5.58
N VAL A 87 8.73 3.57 4.92
CA VAL A 87 8.40 4.51 3.83
C VAL A 87 7.03 5.14 3.98
N THR A 88 6.88 6.32 3.40
CA THR A 88 5.59 6.97 3.13
C THR A 88 5.44 7.26 1.65
N PHE A 89 4.20 7.47 1.22
CA PHE A 89 3.85 7.73 -0.16
C PHE A 89 3.02 9.02 -0.26
N GLU A 90 3.36 9.86 -1.24
CA GLU A 90 2.69 11.12 -1.53
C GLU A 90 2.00 11.04 -2.91
N GLY A 91 0.94 11.83 -3.13
CA GLY A 91 0.22 11.85 -4.40
C GLY A 91 -0.46 10.53 -4.74
N VAL A 92 -0.92 9.78 -3.73
CA VAL A 92 -1.40 8.42 -3.93
C VAL A 92 -2.82 8.40 -4.49
N VAL A 93 -2.96 7.82 -5.67
CA VAL A 93 -4.22 7.46 -6.28
C VAL A 93 -4.39 5.95 -6.16
N ALA A 94 -5.44 5.55 -5.46
CA ALA A 94 -5.75 4.14 -5.32
C ALA A 94 -7.18 3.83 -5.74
N LYS A 95 -7.31 2.72 -6.47
CA LYS A 95 -8.54 2.27 -7.09
C LYS A 95 -8.82 0.86 -6.60
N VAL A 96 -9.96 0.70 -5.94
CA VAL A 96 -10.48 -0.62 -5.60
C VAL A 96 -11.01 -1.25 -6.89
N TYR A 97 -10.61 -2.49 -7.14
CA TYR A 97 -11.06 -3.29 -8.26
C TYR A 97 -11.35 -4.73 -7.78
N SER A 98 -11.90 -5.56 -8.66
CA SER A 98 -12.53 -6.87 -8.41
C SER A 98 -14.03 -6.82 -8.09
N GLU A 99 -14.73 -7.89 -8.46
CA GLU A 99 -16.17 -8.09 -8.19
C GLU A 99 -16.48 -8.04 -6.69
N PHE A 100 -15.53 -8.48 -5.85
CA PHE A 100 -15.63 -8.46 -4.40
C PHE A 100 -15.08 -7.18 -3.76
N GLN A 101 -14.66 -6.19 -4.56
CA GLN A 101 -14.04 -4.93 -4.12
C GLN A 101 -12.90 -5.15 -3.10
N ASN A 102 -12.13 -6.21 -3.32
CA ASN A 102 -11.12 -6.69 -2.38
C ASN A 102 -9.69 -6.57 -2.91
N GLN A 103 -9.52 -6.11 -4.16
CA GLN A 103 -8.23 -5.82 -4.75
C GLN A 103 -8.02 -4.32 -4.84
N LEU A 104 -6.79 -3.89 -4.58
CA LEU A 104 -6.45 -2.48 -4.51
C LEU A 104 -5.28 -2.21 -5.45
N SER A 105 -5.50 -1.32 -6.42
CA SER A 105 -4.45 -0.82 -7.29
C SER A 105 -3.99 0.51 -6.73
N ILE A 106 -2.74 0.58 -6.27
CA ILE A 106 -2.18 1.80 -5.69
C ILE A 106 -1.11 2.33 -6.64
N VAL A 107 -1.24 3.60 -7.02
CA VAL A 107 -0.22 4.37 -7.75
C VAL A 107 0.11 5.59 -6.92
N ALA A 108 1.39 5.85 -6.67
CA ALA A 108 1.86 7.03 -5.97
C ALA A 108 2.78 7.85 -6.87
N GLU A 109 2.83 9.16 -6.64
CA GLU A 109 3.73 10.06 -7.35
C GLU A 109 5.14 9.97 -6.77
N LYS A 110 5.24 9.88 -5.45
CA LYS A 110 6.53 9.91 -4.75
C LYS A 110 6.56 8.97 -3.56
N VAL A 111 7.74 8.41 -3.31
CA VAL A 111 8.07 7.63 -2.12
C VAL A 111 9.14 8.36 -1.31
N THR A 112 8.96 8.40 0.01
CA THR A 112 9.92 9.01 0.94
C THR A 112 10.33 7.97 1.98
N VAL A 113 11.64 7.79 2.16
CA VAL A 113 12.20 6.92 3.20
C VAL A 113 12.23 7.67 4.53
N LEU A 114 11.55 7.13 5.54
CA LEU A 114 11.51 7.72 6.88
C LEU A 114 12.69 7.27 7.74
N SER A 115 13.01 5.97 7.70
CA SER A 115 14.12 5.38 8.46
C SER A 115 14.41 3.98 7.94
N LYS A 116 15.63 3.48 8.18
CA LYS A 116 15.95 2.06 7.99
C LYS A 116 15.67 1.34 9.30
N LEU A 117 15.05 0.15 9.26
CA LEU A 117 15.15 -0.74 10.41
C LEU A 117 16.62 -1.10 10.57
N LYS A 118 17.19 -0.77 11.73
CA LYS A 118 18.52 -1.24 12.10
C LYS A 118 18.44 -2.76 12.19
N GLU A 119 19.32 -3.42 11.45
CA GLU A 119 19.58 -4.86 11.53
C GLU A 119 20.04 -5.26 12.94
#